data_AF-A0A8X8GC60-F1
#
_entry.id   AF-A0A8X8GC60-F1
#
_cell.length_a   1.000
_cell.length_b   1.000
_cell.length_c   1.000
_cell.angle_alpha   90.00
_cell.angle_beta   90.00
_cell.angle_gamma   90.00
#
_symmetry.space_group_name_H-M   'P 1'
#
loop_
_entity.id
_entity.type
_entity.pdbx_description
1 polymer ?
#
loop_
_entity_poly.entity_id
_entity_poly.type
_entity_poly.pdbx_seq_one_letter_code
_entity_poly.pdbx_strand_id
1 'polypeptide(L)'
;MENSANLSPFKNLRTDVPAAVVVALVAMPLCLGVALASGTPMIAGLIAGVMGGLLVPLFSRSQLAVSGPTPAIVATVLLAMQTLPSFSAFLLAVVIAGGIQIVLGAIRAGVVAYFFPSAVIQGILSAIGIIIILKQFPYAIGFDLGEFGNQDFISAHGENTFTGVIAALAHLEWGALLVSVLALSVLITWDKVAVLRKQTWLSGPLMAVILGTLLNT
;
A
#
# COMPACT_ATOMS: atom_id res chain seq x y z
N MET A 1 29.00 1.23 19.67
CA MET A 1 28.42 0.61 20.89
C MET A 1 26.97 1.06 20.95
N GLU A 2 26.10 0.44 20.15
CA GLU A 2 24.73 0.89 20.01
C GLU A 2 23.84 0.10 20.96
N ASN A 3 23.13 0.85 21.79
CA ASN A 3 22.31 0.40 22.90
C ASN A 3 21.39 -0.75 22.44
N SER A 4 21.57 -1.94 22.99
CA SER A 4 20.62 -3.03 22.86
C SER A 4 19.31 -2.60 23.50
N ALA A 5 18.46 -1.94 22.71
CA ALA A 5 17.10 -1.63 23.07
C ALA A 5 16.49 -2.95 23.56
N ASN A 6 16.02 -2.95 24.80
CA ASN A 6 15.26 -4.06 25.37
C ASN A 6 14.06 -4.34 24.45
N LEU A 7 14.24 -5.28 23.52
CA LEU A 7 13.24 -5.81 22.59
C LEU A 7 12.28 -6.74 23.33
N SER A 8 11.73 -6.30 24.46
CA SER A 8 10.70 -7.10 25.12
C SER A 8 9.39 -6.93 24.35
N PRO A 9 8.86 -7.99 23.71
CA PRO A 9 7.68 -7.90 22.84
C PRO A 9 6.42 -7.44 23.60
N PHE A 10 6.45 -7.49 24.93
CA PHE A 10 5.31 -7.16 25.79
C PHE A 10 5.37 -5.75 26.37
N LYS A 11 6.45 -4.98 26.17
CA LYS A 11 6.60 -3.66 26.80
C LYS A 11 5.66 -2.60 26.22
N ASN A 12 5.41 -2.67 24.91
CA ASN A 12 4.62 -1.69 24.17
C ASN A 12 3.23 -2.23 23.77
N LEU A 13 2.74 -3.30 24.41
CA LEU A 13 1.50 -3.96 24.02
C LEU A 13 0.28 -3.01 23.98
N ARG A 14 0.25 -2.02 24.87
CA ARG A 14 -0.81 -1.00 24.93
C ARG A 14 -0.86 -0.09 23.69
N THR A 15 0.28 0.13 23.03
CA THR A 15 0.37 0.95 21.80
C THR A 15 0.38 0.09 20.55
N ASP A 16 0.95 -1.10 20.63
CA ASP A 16 1.14 -1.98 19.47
C ASP A 16 -0.17 -2.66 19.06
N VAL A 17 -1.03 -3.04 20.01
CA VAL A 17 -2.32 -3.68 19.68
C VAL A 17 -3.27 -2.76 18.90
N PRO A 18 -3.58 -1.53 19.35
CA PRO A 18 -4.40 -0.61 18.56
C PRO A 18 -3.78 -0.30 17.20
N ALA A 19 -2.46 -0.07 17.16
CA ALA A 19 -1.74 0.21 15.91
C ALA A 19 -1.82 -0.97 14.92
N ALA A 20 -1.64 -2.20 15.38
CA ALA A 20 -1.74 -3.40 14.55
C ALA A 20 -3.14 -3.58 13.95
N VAL A 21 -4.21 -3.28 14.72
CA VAL A 21 -5.59 -3.30 14.21
C VAL A 21 -5.77 -2.25 13.11
N VAL A 22 -5.30 -1.02 13.32
CA VAL A 22 -5.39 0.03 12.28
C VAL A 22 -4.62 -0.37 11.02
N VAL A 23 -3.39 -0.85 11.18
CA VAL A 23 -2.54 -1.29 10.06
C VAL A 23 -3.20 -2.45 9.31
N ALA A 24 -3.78 -3.43 10.00
CA ALA A 24 -4.47 -4.55 9.37
C ALA A 24 -5.69 -4.07 8.56
N LEU A 25 -6.50 -3.17 9.11
CA LEU A 25 -7.67 -2.60 8.43
C LEU A 25 -7.28 -1.82 7.17
N VAL A 26 -6.16 -1.09 7.19
CA VAL A 26 -5.66 -0.36 6.02
C VAL A 26 -4.96 -1.29 5.01
N ALA A 27 -4.28 -2.35 5.48
CA ALA A 27 -3.56 -3.28 4.63
C ALA A 27 -4.47 -4.24 3.86
N MET A 28 -5.64 -4.61 4.42
CA MET A 28 -6.57 -5.53 3.77
C MET A 28 -7.04 -5.04 2.39
N PRO A 29 -7.56 -3.81 2.21
CA PRO A 29 -7.91 -3.27 0.90
C PRO A 29 -6.73 -3.24 -0.07
N LEU A 30 -5.53 -2.92 0.41
CA LEU A 30 -4.33 -2.88 -0.41
C LEU A 30 -3.98 -4.27 -0.97
N CYS A 31 -4.04 -5.31 -0.13
CA CYS A 31 -3.76 -6.68 -0.55
C CYS A 31 -4.74 -7.16 -1.64
N LEU A 32 -6.01 -6.79 -1.50
CA LEU A 32 -7.06 -7.11 -2.48
C LEU A 32 -6.86 -6.34 -3.79
N GLY A 33 -6.57 -5.03 -3.70
CA GLY A 33 -6.34 -4.18 -4.87
C GLY A 33 -5.11 -4.61 -5.68
N VAL A 34 -4.00 -4.93 -5.01
CA VAL A 34 -2.78 -5.44 -5.67
C VAL A 34 -3.05 -6.78 -6.35
N ALA A 35 -3.79 -7.69 -5.72
CA ALA A 35 -4.11 -8.99 -6.32
C ALA A 35 -5.00 -8.85 -7.57
N LEU A 36 -6.03 -8.00 -7.49
CA LEU A 36 -6.93 -7.67 -8.59
C LEU A 36 -6.16 -7.08 -9.77
N ALA A 37 -5.31 -6.08 -9.51
CA ALA A 37 -4.50 -5.42 -10.54
C ALA A 37 -3.47 -6.37 -11.18
N SER A 38 -2.98 -7.35 -10.43
CA SER A 38 -2.02 -8.34 -10.92
C SER A 38 -2.67 -9.52 -11.66
N GLY A 39 -4.00 -9.54 -11.79
CA GLY A 39 -4.74 -10.65 -12.44
C GLY A 39 -4.74 -11.96 -11.64
N THR A 40 -4.40 -11.91 -10.35
CA THR A 40 -4.35 -13.08 -9.47
C THR A 40 -5.64 -13.23 -8.66
N PRO A 41 -5.96 -14.44 -8.14
CA PRO A 41 -7.08 -14.59 -7.22
C PRO A 41 -6.95 -13.66 -6.01
N MET A 42 -7.98 -12.87 -5.69
CA MET A 42 -7.95 -11.91 -4.57
C MET A 42 -7.51 -12.53 -3.25
N ILE A 43 -7.91 -13.79 -3.00
CA ILE A 43 -7.54 -14.51 -1.78
C ILE A 43 -6.03 -14.79 -1.69
N ALA A 44 -5.33 -14.91 -2.82
CA ALA A 44 -3.89 -15.11 -2.84
C ALA A 44 -3.15 -13.86 -2.33
N GLY A 45 -3.63 -12.65 -2.67
CA GLY A 45 -3.10 -11.39 -2.11
C GLY A 45 -3.31 -11.28 -0.61
N LEU A 46 -4.51 -11.66 -0.13
CA LEU A 46 -4.80 -11.65 1.31
C LEU A 46 -3.90 -12.64 2.06
N ILE A 47 -3.74 -13.87 1.54
CA ILE A 47 -2.85 -14.89 2.13
C ILE A 47 -1.41 -14.37 2.13
N ALA A 48 -0.93 -13.77 1.03
CA ALA A 48 0.41 -13.20 0.97
C ALA A 48 0.61 -12.08 2.00
N GLY A 49 -0.40 -11.22 2.23
CA GLY A 49 -0.39 -10.21 3.28
C GLY A 49 -0.31 -10.79 4.69
N VAL A 50 -1.15 -11.78 5.00
CA VAL A 50 -1.17 -12.46 6.31
C VAL A 50 0.16 -13.18 6.56
N MET A 51 0.65 -13.94 5.59
CA MET A 51 1.92 -14.68 5.72
C MET A 51 3.12 -13.74 5.81
N GLY A 52 3.12 -12.63 5.05
CA GLY A 52 4.14 -11.59 5.16
C GLY A 52 4.16 -10.93 6.54
N GLY A 53 2.99 -10.59 7.07
CA GLY A 53 2.84 -9.99 8.40
C GLY A 53 3.17 -10.94 9.56
N LEU A 54 3.04 -12.26 9.38
CA LEU A 54 3.36 -13.25 10.41
C LEU A 54 4.82 -13.71 10.35
N LEU A 55 5.33 -14.06 9.16
CA LEU A 55 6.65 -14.67 9.02
C LEU A 55 7.78 -13.64 9.03
N VAL A 56 7.62 -12.51 8.33
CA VAL A 56 8.72 -11.55 8.17
C VAL A 56 9.16 -10.94 9.51
N PRO A 57 8.28 -10.53 10.43
CA PRO A 57 8.70 -9.99 11.73
C PRO A 57 9.48 -10.97 12.60
N LEU A 58 9.29 -12.30 12.43
CA LEU A 58 10.04 -13.32 13.17
C LEU A 58 11.52 -13.36 12.77
N PHE A 59 11.82 -13.06 11.50
CA PHE A 59 13.18 -13.06 10.95
C PHE A 59 13.78 -11.65 10.83
N SER A 60 12.94 -10.62 10.78
CA SER A 60 13.34 -9.23 10.63
C SER A 60 13.84 -8.64 11.94
N ARG A 61 14.83 -7.74 11.85
CA ARG A 61 15.31 -6.94 12.99
C ARG A 61 14.66 -5.55 13.05
N SER A 62 13.70 -5.26 12.16
CA SER A 62 13.02 -3.96 12.13
C SER A 62 11.80 -3.96 13.04
N GLN A 63 11.74 -3.00 13.97
CA GLN A 63 10.69 -2.89 14.98
C GLN A 63 9.35 -2.36 14.45
N LEU A 64 9.36 -1.63 13.33
CA LEU A 64 8.19 -0.93 12.78
C LEU A 64 7.88 -1.33 11.32
N ALA A 65 8.62 -2.29 10.75
CA ALA A 65 8.39 -2.72 9.39
C ALA A 65 7.13 -3.59 9.29
N VAL A 66 6.27 -3.25 8.34
CA VAL A 66 5.10 -4.04 7.94
C VAL A 66 5.41 -4.68 6.59
N SER A 67 5.10 -5.95 6.43
CA SER A 67 5.39 -6.72 5.20
C SER A 67 4.11 -7.26 4.58
N GLY A 68 4.01 -7.12 3.25
CA GLY A 68 2.86 -7.57 2.46
C GLY A 68 3.06 -7.29 0.97
N PRO A 69 2.06 -7.57 0.11
CA PRO A 69 2.11 -7.29 -1.32
C PRO A 69 2.29 -5.80 -1.60
N THR A 70 3.32 -5.46 -2.37
CA THR A 70 3.63 -4.06 -2.72
C THR A 70 3.04 -3.71 -4.09
N PRO A 71 2.39 -2.54 -4.26
CA PRO A 71 1.91 -2.10 -5.58
C PRO A 71 3.00 -2.05 -6.66
N ALA A 72 4.25 -1.78 -6.26
CA ALA A 72 5.40 -1.71 -7.16
C ALA A 72 5.72 -3.02 -7.92
N ILE A 73 5.22 -4.18 -7.47
CA ILE A 73 5.47 -5.47 -8.14
C ILE A 73 4.29 -5.95 -9.02
N VAL A 74 3.18 -5.20 -9.08
CA VAL A 74 1.96 -5.58 -9.81
C VAL A 74 2.26 -5.91 -11.27
N ALA A 75 2.96 -5.02 -11.99
CA ALA A 75 3.29 -5.21 -13.40
C ALA A 75 4.12 -6.48 -13.64
N THR A 76 5.07 -6.78 -12.74
CA THR A 76 5.90 -7.99 -12.82
C THR A 76 5.08 -9.25 -12.60
N VAL A 77 4.15 -9.23 -11.63
CA VAL A 77 3.26 -10.37 -11.37
C VAL A 77 2.29 -10.57 -12.53
N LEU A 78 1.73 -9.50 -13.07
CA LEU A 78 0.85 -9.56 -14.25
C LEU A 78 1.58 -10.15 -15.46
N LEU A 79 2.81 -9.69 -15.73
CA LEU A 79 3.64 -10.26 -16.79
C LEU A 79 3.96 -11.74 -16.54
N ALA A 80 4.27 -12.12 -15.30
CA ALA A 80 4.50 -13.51 -14.93
C ALA A 80 3.23 -14.38 -15.14
N MET A 81 2.05 -13.83 -14.85
CA MET A 81 0.76 -14.50 -15.10
C MET A 81 0.48 -14.71 -16.58
N GLN A 82 0.87 -13.76 -17.43
CA GLN A 82 0.68 -13.85 -18.88
C GLN A 82 1.71 -14.76 -19.57
N THR A 83 2.93 -14.84 -19.01
CA THR A 83 4.04 -15.60 -19.61
C THR A 83 4.12 -17.05 -19.12
N LEU A 84 3.67 -17.33 -17.89
CA LEU A 84 3.68 -18.67 -17.33
C LEU A 84 2.39 -19.44 -17.69
N PRO A 85 2.49 -20.77 -17.92
CA PRO A 85 1.37 -21.56 -18.44
C PRO A 85 0.22 -21.77 -17.44
N SER A 86 0.45 -21.53 -16.15
CA SER A 86 -0.58 -21.70 -15.12
C SER A 86 -0.25 -20.93 -13.84
N PHE A 87 -1.28 -20.68 -13.02
CA PHE A 87 -1.10 -20.11 -11.68
C PHE A 87 -0.18 -20.96 -10.78
N SER A 88 -0.24 -22.30 -10.90
CA SER A 88 0.66 -23.19 -10.17
C SER A 88 2.13 -23.02 -10.58
N ALA A 89 2.40 -22.79 -11.87
CA ALA A 89 3.76 -22.50 -12.35
C ALA A 89 4.28 -21.16 -11.80
N PHE A 90 3.41 -20.15 -11.66
CA PHE A 90 3.74 -18.90 -10.98
C PHE A 90 4.04 -19.08 -9.50
N LEU A 91 3.23 -19.84 -8.76
CA LEU A 91 3.51 -20.13 -7.35
C LEU A 91 4.87 -20.81 -7.18
N LEU A 92 5.21 -21.75 -8.08
CA LEU A 92 6.54 -22.35 -8.10
C LEU A 92 7.64 -21.30 -8.37
N ALA A 93 7.45 -20.40 -9.34
CA ALA A 93 8.39 -19.31 -9.61
C ALA A 93 8.58 -18.39 -8.38
N VAL A 94 7.50 -18.09 -7.64
CA VAL A 94 7.56 -17.33 -6.39
C VAL A 94 8.36 -18.07 -5.31
N VAL A 95 8.18 -19.38 -5.18
CA VAL A 95 8.98 -20.21 -4.24
C VAL A 95 10.46 -20.18 -4.62
N ILE A 96 10.79 -20.31 -5.91
CA ILE A 96 12.17 -20.21 -6.40
C ILE A 96 12.74 -18.81 -6.12
N ALA A 97 11.99 -17.74 -6.38
CA ALA A 97 12.40 -16.38 -6.09
C ALA A 97 12.67 -16.17 -4.59
N GLY A 98 11.82 -16.72 -3.71
CA GLY A 98 12.04 -16.71 -2.26
C GLY A 98 13.30 -17.48 -1.85
N GLY A 99 13.56 -18.63 -2.46
CA GLY A 99 14.82 -19.37 -2.27
C GLY A 99 16.05 -18.55 -2.67
N ILE A 100 16.00 -17.87 -3.81
CA ILE A 100 17.06 -16.95 -4.25
C ILE A 100 17.24 -15.81 -3.25
N GLN A 101 16.16 -15.20 -2.76
CA GLN A 101 16.21 -14.15 -1.74
C GLN A 101 16.87 -14.62 -0.43
N ILE A 102 16.59 -15.86 0.02
CA ILE A 102 17.24 -16.45 1.20
C ILE A 102 18.74 -16.62 0.96
N VAL A 103 19.15 -17.14 -0.20
CA VAL A 103 20.58 -17.28 -0.57
C VAL A 103 21.27 -15.93 -0.60
N LEU A 104 20.66 -14.93 -1.24
CA LEU A 104 21.16 -13.55 -1.29
C LEU A 104 21.29 -12.93 0.13
N GLY A 105 20.33 -13.22 1.01
CA GLY A 105 20.39 -12.82 2.42
C GLY A 105 21.55 -13.48 3.17
N ALA A 106 21.80 -14.77 2.94
CA ALA A 106 22.89 -15.52 3.56
C ALA A 106 24.27 -14.99 3.15
N ILE A 107 24.47 -14.65 1.88
CA ILE A 107 25.72 -14.03 1.39
C ILE A 107 25.80 -12.52 1.69
N ARG A 108 24.80 -11.95 2.37
CA ARG A 108 24.71 -10.51 2.70
C ARG A 108 24.75 -9.60 1.46
N ALA A 109 24.19 -10.06 0.34
CA ALA A 109 24.09 -9.27 -0.89
C ALA A 109 23.19 -8.01 -0.74
N GLY A 110 22.46 -7.88 0.37
CA GLY A 110 21.72 -6.67 0.72
C GLY A 110 22.58 -5.41 0.84
N VAL A 111 23.92 -5.54 0.95
CA VAL A 111 24.84 -4.40 0.93
C VAL A 111 24.74 -3.59 -0.37
N VAL A 112 24.29 -4.20 -1.48
CA VAL A 112 24.06 -3.50 -2.76
C VAL A 112 23.07 -2.33 -2.60
N ALA A 113 22.12 -2.42 -1.67
CA ALA A 113 21.16 -1.35 -1.41
C ALA A 113 21.82 -0.02 -0.98
N TYR A 114 23.01 -0.07 -0.37
CA TYR A 114 23.74 1.13 0.04
C TYR A 114 24.40 1.89 -1.13
N PHE A 115 24.51 1.27 -2.31
CA PHE A 115 25.07 1.92 -3.50
C PHE A 115 24.03 2.70 -4.31
N PHE A 116 22.75 2.59 -3.97
CA PHE A 116 21.71 3.39 -4.61
C PHE A 116 21.83 4.85 -4.17
N PRO A 117 22.02 5.80 -5.11
CA PRO A 117 22.05 7.21 -4.76
C PRO A 117 20.73 7.65 -4.12
N SER A 118 20.79 8.50 -3.10
CA SER A 118 19.60 9.04 -2.44
C SER A 118 18.67 9.76 -3.42
N ALA A 119 19.22 10.41 -4.45
CA ALA A 119 18.47 11.04 -5.53
C ALA A 119 17.58 10.04 -6.30
N VAL A 120 18.04 8.80 -6.51
CA VAL A 120 17.25 7.76 -7.19
C VAL A 120 16.09 7.31 -6.32
N ILE A 121 16.34 7.10 -5.02
CA ILE A 121 15.31 6.69 -4.06
C ILE A 121 14.23 7.78 -3.96
N GLN A 122 14.63 9.05 -3.84
CA GLN A 122 13.72 10.19 -3.81
C GLN A 122 12.95 10.33 -5.13
N GLY A 123 13.59 10.08 -6.27
CA GLY A 123 12.93 10.07 -7.58
C GLY A 123 11.84 9.00 -7.67
N ILE A 124 12.14 7.76 -7.25
CA ILE A 124 11.17 6.65 -7.23
C ILE A 124 10.00 6.96 -6.29
N LEU A 125 10.27 7.45 -5.06
CA LEU A 125 9.23 7.81 -4.10
C LEU A 125 8.35 8.97 -4.60
N SER A 126 8.95 9.98 -5.23
CA SER A 126 8.24 11.11 -5.84
C SER A 126 7.34 10.64 -6.98
N ALA A 127 7.86 9.79 -7.87
CA ALA A 127 7.10 9.21 -8.97
C ALA A 127 5.91 8.40 -8.48
N ILE A 128 6.11 7.50 -7.50
CA ILE A 128 5.01 6.72 -6.89
C ILE A 128 3.98 7.65 -6.25
N GLY A 129 4.41 8.69 -5.53
CA GLY A 129 3.50 9.67 -4.92
C GLY A 129 2.65 10.40 -5.95
N ILE A 130 3.26 10.87 -7.05
CA ILE A 130 2.55 11.52 -8.16
C ILE A 130 1.56 10.57 -8.82
N ILE A 131 1.97 9.32 -9.11
CA ILE A 131 1.09 8.31 -9.71
C ILE A 131 -0.13 8.06 -8.83
N ILE A 132 0.07 7.90 -7.51
CA ILE A 132 -1.03 7.71 -6.56
C ILE A 132 -1.97 8.92 -6.58
N ILE A 133 -1.46 10.15 -6.49
CA ILE A 133 -2.29 11.37 -6.53
C ILE A 133 -3.12 11.42 -7.82
N LEU A 134 -2.49 11.21 -8.97
CA LEU A 134 -3.16 11.25 -10.27
C LEU A 134 -4.25 10.17 -10.39
N LYS A 135 -4.01 8.98 -9.85
CA LYS A 135 -4.98 7.87 -9.88
C LYS A 135 -6.10 8.01 -8.85
N GLN A 136 -5.87 8.69 -7.71
CA GLN A 136 -6.91 8.93 -6.70
C GLN A 136 -7.77 10.16 -7.00
N PHE A 137 -7.28 11.11 -7.82
CA PHE A 137 -7.99 12.34 -8.14
C PHE A 137 -9.38 12.12 -8.79
N PRO A 138 -9.56 11.24 -9.79
CA PRO A 138 -10.89 10.98 -10.38
C PRO A 138 -11.91 10.47 -9.35
N TYR A 139 -11.51 9.54 -8.49
CA TYR A 139 -12.36 9.04 -7.40
C TYR A 139 -12.71 10.14 -6.39
N ALA A 140 -11.80 11.09 -6.14
CA ALA A 140 -12.05 12.20 -5.22
C ALA A 140 -13.13 13.18 -5.72
N ILE A 141 -13.36 13.25 -7.04
CA ILE A 141 -14.39 14.09 -7.65
C ILE A 141 -15.64 13.33 -8.10
N GLY A 142 -15.72 12.03 -7.75
CA GLY A 142 -16.89 11.18 -7.99
C GLY A 142 -16.92 10.49 -9.36
N PHE A 143 -15.80 10.51 -10.09
CA PHE A 143 -15.71 9.83 -11.37
C PHE A 143 -15.10 8.44 -11.20
N ASP A 144 -15.94 7.40 -11.35
CA ASP A 144 -15.47 6.01 -11.36
C ASP A 144 -14.96 5.63 -12.75
N LEU A 145 -13.65 5.39 -12.82
CA LEU A 145 -12.99 4.96 -14.05
C LEU A 145 -13.18 3.45 -14.33
N GLY A 146 -13.84 2.70 -13.46
CA GLY A 146 -14.05 1.26 -13.61
C GLY A 146 -12.77 0.41 -13.49
N GLU A 147 -11.63 1.04 -13.23
CA GLU A 147 -10.31 0.41 -13.12
C GLU A 147 -9.77 0.47 -11.69
N PHE A 148 -10.54 -0.05 -10.72
CA PHE A 148 -10.10 -0.07 -9.32
C PHE A 148 -8.81 -0.91 -9.17
N GLY A 149 -7.75 -0.29 -8.66
CA GLY A 149 -6.44 -0.92 -8.48
C GLY A 149 -5.49 -0.84 -9.68
N ASN A 150 -5.93 -0.36 -10.85
CA ASN A 150 -5.03 -0.20 -12.00
C ASN A 150 -4.12 1.03 -11.85
N GLN A 151 -2.83 0.80 -11.63
CA GLN A 151 -1.82 1.86 -11.54
C GLN A 151 -1.11 2.14 -12.87
N ASP A 152 -1.48 1.45 -13.96
CA ASP A 152 -0.85 1.64 -15.26
C ASP A 152 -1.17 3.02 -15.83
N PHE A 153 -0.16 3.67 -16.41
CA PHE A 153 -0.31 5.02 -16.94
C PHE A 153 -1.23 5.08 -18.17
N ILE A 154 -1.24 4.01 -18.96
CA ILE A 154 -2.05 3.82 -20.16
C ILE A 154 -3.06 2.72 -19.85
N SER A 155 -4.35 3.05 -19.92
CA SER A 155 -5.44 2.10 -19.71
C SER A 155 -5.65 1.25 -20.96
N ALA A 156 -6.33 0.11 -20.80
CA ALA A 156 -6.57 -0.85 -21.89
C ALA A 156 -7.35 -0.25 -23.08
N HIS A 157 -8.07 0.85 -22.86
CA HIS A 157 -8.84 1.59 -23.86
C HIS A 157 -8.03 2.63 -24.65
N GLY A 158 -6.70 2.72 -24.42
CA GLY A 158 -5.81 3.66 -25.12
C GLY A 158 -5.84 5.09 -24.54
N GLU A 159 -6.64 5.32 -23.51
CA GLU A 159 -6.63 6.56 -22.73
C GLU A 159 -5.47 6.54 -21.73
N ASN A 160 -4.86 7.70 -21.50
CA ASN A 160 -3.83 7.86 -20.48
C ASN A 160 -4.42 8.43 -19.18
N THR A 161 -3.63 8.41 -18.12
CA THR A 161 -4.06 8.91 -16.81
C THR A 161 -4.45 10.40 -16.85
N PHE A 162 -3.82 11.21 -17.72
CA PHE A 162 -4.17 12.62 -17.87
C PHE A 162 -5.52 12.82 -18.56
N THR A 163 -5.83 12.05 -19.60
CA THR A 163 -7.16 12.07 -20.23
C THR A 163 -8.24 11.65 -19.25
N GLY A 164 -7.97 10.66 -18.39
CA GLY A 164 -8.88 10.28 -17.30
C GLY A 164 -9.14 11.41 -16.30
N VAL A 165 -8.10 12.16 -15.91
CA VAL A 165 -8.25 13.34 -15.04
C VAL A 165 -9.06 14.45 -15.72
N ILE A 166 -8.82 14.72 -17.00
CA ILE A 166 -9.56 15.73 -17.76
C ILE A 166 -11.04 15.34 -17.91
N ALA A 167 -11.31 14.07 -18.23
CA ALA A 167 -12.67 13.55 -18.30
C ALA A 167 -13.39 13.64 -16.96
N ALA A 168 -12.68 13.33 -15.87
CA ALA A 168 -13.24 13.42 -14.52
C ALA A 168 -13.61 14.86 -14.14
N LEU A 169 -12.84 15.88 -14.57
CA LEU A 169 -13.20 17.29 -14.37
C LEU A 169 -14.52 17.70 -15.05
N ALA A 170 -14.90 17.02 -16.13
CA ALA A 170 -16.19 17.25 -16.80
C ALA A 170 -17.37 16.59 -16.07
N HIS A 171 -17.10 15.59 -15.23
CA HIS A 171 -18.08 14.80 -14.49
C HIS A 171 -17.90 14.98 -12.97
N LEU A 172 -18.09 16.23 -12.52
CA LEU A 172 -17.91 16.58 -11.12
C LEU A 172 -19.17 16.25 -10.30
N GLU A 173 -19.03 15.34 -9.34
CA GLU A 173 -20.07 15.11 -8.33
C GLU A 173 -19.77 15.88 -7.05
N TRP A 174 -20.67 16.80 -6.69
CA TRP A 174 -20.51 17.64 -5.50
C TRP A 174 -20.46 16.85 -4.19
N GLY A 175 -21.16 15.71 -4.11
CA GLY A 175 -21.16 14.84 -2.94
C GLY A 175 -19.78 14.22 -2.68
N ALA A 176 -19.19 13.58 -3.70
CA ALA A 176 -17.86 12.98 -3.60
C ALA A 176 -16.77 14.02 -3.30
N LEU A 177 -16.86 15.21 -3.90
CA LEU A 177 -15.92 16.30 -3.64
C LEU A 177 -15.99 16.78 -2.18
N LEU A 178 -17.18 16.97 -1.63
CA LEU A 178 -17.35 17.36 -0.23
C LEU A 178 -16.77 16.33 0.73
N VAL A 179 -17.06 15.04 0.52
CA VAL A 179 -16.51 13.94 1.34
C VAL A 179 -14.99 13.93 1.26
N SER A 180 -14.42 14.08 0.07
CA SER A 180 -12.97 14.08 -0.16
C SER A 180 -12.27 15.27 0.52
N VAL A 181 -12.82 16.48 0.39
CA VAL A 181 -12.28 17.68 1.05
C VAL A 181 -12.35 17.57 2.57
N LEU A 182 -13.46 17.04 3.11
CA LEU A 182 -13.61 16.81 4.55
C LEU A 182 -12.63 15.76 5.06
N ALA A 183 -12.49 14.64 4.36
CA ALA A 183 -11.53 13.59 4.70
C ALA A 183 -10.08 14.12 4.72
N LEU A 184 -9.68 14.88 3.68
CA LEU A 184 -8.36 15.52 3.64
C LEU A 184 -8.17 16.53 4.77
N SER A 185 -9.21 17.33 5.07
CA SER A 185 -9.17 18.31 6.17
C SER A 185 -8.97 17.64 7.52
N VAL A 186 -9.66 16.51 7.76
CA VAL A 186 -9.51 15.70 8.97
C VAL A 186 -8.09 15.15 9.06
N LEU A 187 -7.57 14.54 7.99
CA LEU A 187 -6.21 13.99 7.96
C LEU A 187 -5.13 15.05 8.24
N ILE A 188 -5.21 16.21 7.57
CA ILE A 188 -4.25 17.31 7.75
C ILE A 188 -4.33 17.88 9.17
N THR A 189 -5.54 18.05 9.72
CA THR A 189 -5.73 18.58 11.06
C THR A 189 -5.23 17.60 12.13
N TRP A 190 -5.43 16.31 11.91
CA TRP A 190 -4.99 15.27 12.84
C TRP A 190 -3.47 15.22 12.99
N ASP A 191 -2.73 15.45 11.89
CA ASP A 191 -1.26 15.47 11.92
C ASP A 191 -0.69 16.78 12.51
N LYS A 192 -1.38 17.91 12.32
CA LYS A 192 -0.96 19.23 12.83
C LYS A 192 -1.26 19.45 14.32
N VAL A 193 -2.34 18.86 14.85
CA VAL A 193 -2.77 19.11 16.24
C VAL A 193 -2.12 18.12 17.20
N ALA A 194 -1.21 18.60 18.04
CA ALA A 194 -0.46 17.78 18.99
C ALA A 194 -1.33 16.99 19.99
N VAL A 195 -2.53 17.47 20.31
CA VAL A 195 -3.49 16.78 21.19
C VAL A 195 -4.09 15.55 20.50
N LEU A 196 -4.39 15.64 19.20
CA LEU A 196 -4.91 14.53 18.40
C LEU A 196 -3.82 13.49 18.12
N ARG A 197 -2.57 13.94 17.92
CA ARG A 197 -1.42 13.05 17.74
C ARG A 197 -1.07 12.22 18.99
N LYS A 198 -1.39 12.73 20.19
CA LYS A 198 -1.18 12.00 21.45
C LYS A 198 -2.22 10.91 21.68
N GLN A 199 -3.35 10.94 20.98
CA GLN A 199 -4.40 9.95 21.14
C GLN A 199 -4.03 8.67 20.38
N THR A 200 -3.74 7.60 21.12
CA THR A 200 -3.32 6.30 20.54
C THR A 200 -4.48 5.37 20.21
N TRP A 201 -5.70 5.73 20.65
CA TRP A 201 -6.89 4.88 20.49
C TRP A 201 -7.61 5.08 19.16
N LEU A 202 -7.36 6.20 18.47
CA LEU A 202 -8.03 6.53 17.21
C LEU A 202 -7.04 7.17 16.22
N SER A 203 -6.96 6.62 15.02
CA SER A 203 -6.10 7.13 13.96
C SER A 203 -6.86 8.10 13.04
N GLY A 204 -6.17 9.11 12.51
CA GLY A 204 -6.74 10.06 11.56
C GLY A 204 -7.45 9.39 10.36
N PRO A 205 -6.87 8.33 9.73
CA PRO A 205 -7.53 7.60 8.65
C PRO A 205 -8.85 6.94 9.05
N LEU A 206 -8.93 6.32 10.24
CA LEU A 206 -10.18 5.73 10.72
C LEU A 206 -11.26 6.79 10.93
N MET A 207 -10.89 7.94 11.50
CA MET A 207 -11.84 9.05 11.68
C MET A 207 -12.35 9.59 10.34
N ALA A 208 -11.47 9.73 9.35
CA ALA A 208 -11.86 10.16 8.01
C ALA A 208 -12.88 9.20 7.37
N VAL A 209 -12.68 7.88 7.53
CA VAL A 209 -13.63 6.87 7.04
C VAL A 209 -14.97 6.96 7.78
N ILE A 210 -14.97 7.04 9.12
CA ILE A 210 -16.20 7.12 9.92
C ILE A 210 -17.02 8.38 9.58
N LEU A 211 -16.35 9.53 9.45
CA LEU A 211 -17.02 10.77 9.06
C LEU A 211 -17.56 10.69 7.63
N GLY A 212 -16.78 10.11 6.72
CA GLY A 212 -17.20 9.88 5.34
C GLY A 212 -18.43 8.98 5.24
N THR A 213 -18.50 7.88 6.00
CA THR A 213 -19.65 6.98 5.99
C THR A 213 -20.90 7.60 6.60
N LEU A 214 -20.76 8.41 7.66
CA LEU A 214 -21.89 9.14 8.26
C LEU A 214 -22.46 10.25 7.37
N LEU A 215 -21.63 10.83 6.49
CA LEU A 215 -22.05 11.85 5.54
C LEU A 215 -22.68 11.25 4.27
N ASN A 216 -22.40 9.98 3.98
CA ASN A 216 -22.90 9.25 2.82
C ASN A 216 -24.23 8.51 3.09
N THR A 217 -24.90 8.80 4.21
CA THR A 217 -26.26 8.34 4.53
C THR A 217 -27.26 9.46 4.34
#